data_AF-A0A2N7QGI3-F1
#
_entry.id   AF-A0A2N7QGI3-F1
#
_cell.length_a   1.000
_cell.length_b   1.000
_cell.length_c   1.000
_cell.angle_alpha   90.00
_cell.angle_beta   90.00
_cell.angle_gamma   90.00
#
_symmetry.space_group_name_H-M   'P 1'
#
loop_
_entity.id
_entity.type
_entity.pdbx_description
1 polymer ?
#
loop_
_entity_poly.entity_id
_entity_poly.type
_entity_poly.pdbx_seq_one_letter_code
_entity_poly.pdbx_strand_id
1 'polypeptide(L)'
;MIKELLKRIATELQNNKLDYMIIGGQALLLYGEPRLTKDIDITLGVDINHLDKILEIVKKLKFSILPKDVEKFVAETSVLPVKDPETDMRIDFIFSWTPFEKEAIKRAKRIKIDDFYLNYISAEDLIIQKLISNRPRDIEDVKSILLKQKKLDEKYIRTWLEIFSKTLDMDFLKMWEELKGFYSIKST
;
A
#
# COMPACT_ATOMS: atom_id res chain seq x y z
N MET A 1 -3.86 13.51 15.09
CA MET A 1 -5.03 12.95 14.36
C MET A 1 -4.63 11.73 13.54
N ILE A 2 -3.97 11.86 12.37
CA ILE A 2 -3.65 10.68 11.52
C ILE A 2 -2.76 9.65 12.22
N LYS A 3 -1.70 10.08 12.92
CA LYS A 3 -0.83 9.15 13.67
C LYS A 3 -1.60 8.31 14.70
N GLU A 4 -2.54 8.93 15.41
CA GLU A 4 -3.34 8.25 16.44
C GLU A 4 -4.33 7.27 15.81
N LEU A 5 -4.95 7.65 14.68
CA LEU A 5 -5.77 6.75 13.87
C LEU A 5 -4.96 5.51 13.43
N LEU A 6 -3.75 5.72 12.89
CA LEU A 6 -2.87 4.62 12.50
C LEU A 6 -2.46 3.76 13.70
N LYS A 7 -2.21 4.36 14.87
CA LYS A 7 -1.91 3.64 16.12
C LYS A 7 -3.09 2.76 16.56
N ARG A 8 -4.32 3.29 16.54
CA ARG A 8 -5.56 2.54 16.85
C ARG A 8 -5.71 1.34 15.91
N ILE A 9 -5.58 1.55 14.60
CA ILE A 9 -5.69 0.48 13.59
C ILE A 9 -4.60 -0.57 13.79
N ALA A 10 -3.34 -0.16 13.89
CA ALA A 10 -2.21 -1.06 14.08
C ALA A 10 -2.34 -1.91 15.34
N THR A 11 -2.81 -1.31 16.44
CA THR A 11 -3.05 -2.00 17.71
C THR A 11 -4.08 -3.11 17.55
N GLU A 12 -5.22 -2.83 16.90
CA GLU A 12 -6.24 -3.85 16.67
C GLU A 12 -5.76 -4.95 15.71
N LEU A 13 -5.04 -4.62 14.64
CA LEU A 13 -4.49 -5.61 13.73
C LEU A 13 -3.47 -6.52 14.46
N GLN A 14 -2.60 -5.95 15.28
CA GLN A 14 -1.61 -6.69 16.08
C GLN A 14 -2.28 -7.59 17.13
N ASN A 15 -3.29 -7.09 17.85
CA ASN A 15 -4.04 -7.86 18.85
C ASN A 15 -4.73 -9.09 18.22
N ASN A 16 -5.12 -8.97 16.95
CA ASN A 16 -5.74 -10.05 16.20
C ASN A 16 -4.73 -10.89 15.38
N LYS A 17 -3.42 -10.67 15.55
CA LYS A 17 -2.33 -11.35 14.83
C LYS A 17 -2.51 -11.29 13.31
N LEU A 18 -2.87 -10.11 12.80
CA LEU A 18 -3.00 -9.86 11.37
C LEU A 18 -1.77 -9.11 10.88
N ASP A 19 -1.04 -9.74 9.97
CA ASP A 19 0.00 -9.05 9.20
C ASP A 19 -0.67 -8.01 8.30
N TYR A 20 0.00 -6.88 8.13
CA TYR A 20 -0.47 -5.80 7.28
C TYR A 20 0.69 -4.92 6.83
N MET A 21 0.44 -4.10 5.81
CA MET A 21 1.32 -3.01 5.43
C MET A 21 0.51 -1.78 5.00
N ILE A 22 0.96 -0.61 5.44
CA ILE A 22 0.46 0.68 4.97
C ILE A 22 1.10 0.98 3.62
N ILE A 23 0.28 1.32 2.63
CA ILE A 23 0.70 1.56 1.25
C ILE A 23 0.36 2.99 0.79
N GLY A 24 0.35 3.22 -0.52
CA GLY A 24 -0.30 4.39 -1.11
C GLY A 24 0.33 5.72 -0.72
N GLY A 25 -0.50 6.74 -0.55
CA GLY A 25 -0.05 8.10 -0.24
C GLY A 25 0.70 8.21 1.09
N GLN A 26 0.34 7.39 2.08
CA GLN A 26 0.99 7.38 3.40
C GLN A 26 2.45 6.88 3.32
N ALA A 27 2.74 5.93 2.44
CA ALA A 27 4.10 5.41 2.27
C ALA A 27 5.04 6.42 1.60
N LEU A 28 4.52 7.40 0.84
CA LEU A 28 5.33 8.47 0.24
C LEU A 28 5.94 9.41 1.27
N LEU A 29 5.34 9.54 2.45
CA LEU A 29 5.92 10.29 3.57
C LEU A 29 7.33 9.78 3.92
N LEU A 30 7.56 8.48 3.74
CA LEU A 30 8.86 7.85 3.93
C LEU A 30 9.72 7.97 2.67
N TYR A 31 9.20 7.51 1.53
CA TYR A 31 10.05 7.18 0.40
C TYR A 31 10.17 8.23 -0.69
N GLY A 32 9.21 9.16 -0.81
CA GLY A 32 9.16 10.14 -1.90
C GLY A 32 8.86 11.55 -1.39
N GLU A 33 8.23 12.34 -2.26
CA GLU A 33 7.72 13.67 -1.93
C GLU A 33 6.35 13.56 -1.24
N PRO A 34 6.22 14.04 0.01
CA PRO A 34 4.94 14.07 0.71
C PRO A 34 3.87 14.82 -0.07
N ARG A 35 2.67 14.27 -0.11
CA ARG A 35 1.50 14.93 -0.70
C ARG A 35 0.26 14.70 0.15
N LEU A 36 -0.70 15.60 0.04
CA LEU A 36 -2.00 15.40 0.66
C LEU A 36 -2.65 14.13 0.08
N THR A 37 -3.06 13.25 0.99
CA THR A 37 -3.82 12.03 0.71
C THR A 37 -5.15 12.11 1.45
N LYS A 38 -6.22 11.65 0.80
CA LYS A 38 -7.59 11.73 1.34
C LYS A 38 -8.04 10.44 2.02
N ASP A 39 -7.18 9.44 1.95
CA ASP A 39 -7.40 8.06 2.33
C ASP A 39 -6.11 7.44 2.89
N ILE A 40 -6.31 6.36 3.64
CA ILE A 40 -5.27 5.48 4.15
C ILE A 40 -5.50 4.10 3.54
N ASP A 41 -4.53 3.62 2.78
CA ASP A 41 -4.58 2.30 2.16
C ASP A 41 -3.80 1.29 3.01
N ILE A 42 -4.43 0.18 3.38
CA ILE A 42 -3.83 -0.89 4.20
C ILE A 42 -4.06 -2.23 3.53
N THR A 43 -2.99 -2.87 3.07
CA THR A 43 -3.04 -4.26 2.61
C THR A 43 -2.95 -5.19 3.81
N LEU A 44 -3.88 -6.14 3.90
CA LEU A 44 -4.00 -7.15 4.94
C LEU A 44 -3.40 -8.47 4.48
N GLY A 45 -2.67 -9.18 5.34
CA GLY A 45 -2.10 -10.50 5.09
C GLY A 45 -3.09 -11.66 5.08
N VAL A 46 -4.35 -11.38 4.75
CA VAL A 46 -5.46 -12.32 4.69
C VAL A 46 -6.31 -12.06 3.45
N ASP A 47 -6.96 -13.12 2.96
CA ASP A 47 -7.90 -13.07 1.86
C ASP A 47 -9.33 -12.75 2.32
N ILE A 48 -10.26 -12.64 1.36
CA ILE A 48 -11.66 -12.29 1.63
C ILE A 48 -12.39 -13.31 2.52
N ASN A 49 -11.88 -14.52 2.69
CA ASN A 49 -12.46 -15.52 3.61
C ASN A 49 -12.36 -15.07 5.08
N HIS A 50 -11.55 -14.05 5.37
CA HIS A 50 -11.39 -13.46 6.69
C HIS A 50 -12.21 -12.18 6.88
N LEU A 51 -13.16 -11.88 5.97
CA LEU A 51 -13.99 -10.67 6.05
C LEU A 51 -14.64 -10.48 7.42
N ASP A 52 -15.26 -11.52 7.99
CA ASP A 52 -15.91 -11.45 9.31
C ASP A 52 -14.97 -10.96 10.41
N LYS A 53 -13.71 -11.43 10.39
CA LYS A 53 -12.68 -11.00 11.35
C LYS A 53 -12.35 -9.52 11.18
N ILE A 54 -12.30 -9.02 9.95
CA ILE A 54 -12.05 -7.59 9.67
C ILE A 54 -13.27 -6.75 10.07
N LEU A 55 -14.50 -7.23 9.85
CA LEU A 55 -15.72 -6.54 10.29
C LEU A 55 -15.77 -6.38 11.81
N GLU A 56 -15.36 -7.38 12.58
CA GLU A 56 -15.25 -7.27 14.04
C GLU A 56 -14.20 -6.22 14.47
N ILE A 57 -13.08 -6.12 13.75
CA ILE A 57 -12.07 -5.07 13.98
C ILE A 57 -12.63 -3.69 13.67
N VAL A 58 -13.29 -3.52 12.51
CA VAL A 58 -13.95 -2.28 12.10
C VAL A 58 -14.97 -1.82 13.15
N LYS A 59 -15.76 -2.76 13.68
CA LYS A 59 -16.73 -2.51 14.76
C LYS A 59 -16.05 -2.06 16.06
N LYS A 60 -14.97 -2.72 16.48
CA LYS A 60 -14.17 -2.31 17.66
C LYS A 60 -13.57 -0.92 17.50
N LEU A 61 -13.09 -0.60 16.31
CA LEU A 61 -12.55 0.71 15.96
C LEU A 61 -13.63 1.80 15.82
N LYS A 62 -14.91 1.42 15.82
CA LYS A 62 -16.08 2.29 15.63
C LYS A 62 -16.08 3.00 14.27
N PHE A 63 -15.57 2.32 13.24
CA PHE A 63 -15.59 2.84 11.88
C PHE A 63 -16.92 2.56 11.19
N SER A 64 -17.32 3.48 10.32
CA SER A 64 -18.47 3.31 9.46
C SER A 64 -18.08 2.56 8.19
N ILE A 65 -18.79 1.48 7.88
CA ILE A 65 -18.62 0.77 6.61
C ILE A 65 -19.29 1.59 5.49
N LEU A 66 -18.58 1.76 4.36
CA LEU A 66 -19.05 2.61 3.27
C LEU A 66 -19.95 1.89 2.24
N PRO A 67 -19.67 0.63 1.82
CA PRO A 67 -20.56 -0.09 0.91
C PRO A 67 -21.87 -0.46 1.58
N LYS A 68 -22.97 -0.42 0.81
CA LYS A 68 -24.29 -0.89 1.27
C LYS A 68 -24.35 -2.42 1.35
N ASP A 69 -23.80 -3.08 0.35
CA ASP A 69 -23.67 -4.54 0.27
C ASP A 69 -22.20 -4.89 0.40
N VAL A 70 -21.80 -5.22 1.63
CA VAL A 70 -20.40 -5.36 2.02
C VAL A 70 -19.79 -6.63 1.43
N GLU A 71 -20.50 -7.75 1.52
CA GLU A 71 -20.06 -9.05 1.04
C GLU A 71 -19.84 -9.01 -0.48
N LYS A 72 -20.82 -8.49 -1.23
CA LYS A 72 -20.70 -8.35 -2.68
C LYS A 72 -19.55 -7.44 -3.07
N PHE A 73 -19.44 -6.26 -2.43
CA PHE A 73 -18.40 -5.29 -2.76
C PHE A 73 -17.00 -5.86 -2.52
N VAL A 74 -16.79 -6.54 -1.38
CA VAL A 74 -15.50 -7.16 -1.04
C VAL A 74 -15.19 -8.33 -1.99
N ALA A 75 -16.19 -9.16 -2.34
CA ALA A 75 -15.99 -10.25 -3.28
C ALA A 75 -15.57 -9.76 -4.68
N GLU A 76 -16.13 -8.64 -5.14
CA GLU A 76 -15.84 -8.08 -6.47
C GLU A 76 -14.52 -7.29 -6.50
N THR A 77 -14.15 -6.63 -5.41
CA THR A 77 -13.03 -5.65 -5.40
C THR A 77 -11.84 -6.07 -4.55
N SER A 78 -12.00 -7.05 -3.65
CA SER A 78 -11.05 -7.37 -2.57
C SER A 78 -10.74 -6.17 -1.66
N VAL A 79 -11.65 -5.18 -1.54
CA VAL A 79 -11.48 -4.01 -0.68
C VAL A 79 -12.69 -3.84 0.24
N LEU A 80 -12.42 -3.54 1.52
CA LEU A 80 -13.39 -3.05 2.49
C LEU A 80 -13.11 -1.57 2.79
N PRO A 81 -13.80 -0.63 2.12
CA PRO A 81 -13.65 0.78 2.40
C PRO A 81 -14.49 1.17 3.62
N VAL A 82 -13.86 1.83 4.58
CA VAL A 82 -14.46 2.31 5.82
C VAL A 82 -14.10 3.76 6.07
N LYS A 83 -14.75 4.39 7.04
CA LYS A 83 -14.49 5.78 7.44
C LYS A 83 -14.42 5.91 8.94
N ASP A 84 -13.39 6.60 9.43
CA ASP A 84 -13.31 7.01 10.83
C ASP A 84 -14.19 8.26 11.04
N PRO A 85 -15.27 8.19 11.83
CA PRO A 85 -16.15 9.34 12.06
C PRO A 85 -15.46 10.49 12.80
N GLU A 86 -14.41 10.22 13.57
CA GLU A 86 -13.69 11.25 14.34
C GLU A 86 -12.81 12.15 13.47
N THR A 87 -12.12 11.57 12.49
CA THR A 87 -11.19 12.31 11.63
C THR A 87 -11.70 12.56 10.21
N ASP A 88 -12.91 12.07 9.89
CA ASP A 88 -13.48 12.05 8.54
C ASP A 88 -12.62 11.30 7.49
N MET A 89 -11.66 10.47 7.94
CA MET A 89 -10.68 9.85 7.07
C MET A 89 -11.23 8.54 6.51
N ARG A 90 -11.08 8.32 5.20
CA ARG A 90 -11.35 7.03 4.58
C ARG A 90 -10.17 6.08 4.79
N ILE A 91 -10.47 4.82 5.08
CA ILE A 91 -9.49 3.75 5.19
C ILE A 91 -9.94 2.61 4.27
N ASP A 92 -9.05 2.18 3.39
CA ASP A 92 -9.30 1.05 2.50
C ASP A 92 -8.50 -0.16 3.02
N PHE A 93 -9.21 -1.14 3.57
CA PHE A 93 -8.64 -2.43 3.92
C PHE A 93 -8.64 -3.34 2.68
N ILE A 94 -7.47 -3.64 2.15
CA ILE A 94 -7.28 -4.40 0.92
C ILE A 94 -6.88 -5.82 1.29
N PHE A 95 -7.68 -6.80 0.89
CA PHE A 95 -7.40 -8.22 1.14
C PHE A 95 -6.32 -8.72 0.20
N SER A 96 -5.24 -9.29 0.74
CA SER A 96 -4.14 -9.82 -0.05
C SER A 96 -4.33 -11.30 -0.32
N TRP A 97 -4.05 -11.70 -1.56
CA TRP A 97 -4.03 -13.11 -1.93
C TRP A 97 -2.95 -13.46 -2.96
N THR A 98 -2.41 -12.48 -3.67
CA THR A 98 -1.42 -12.71 -4.73
C THR A 98 -0.04 -13.07 -4.17
N PRO A 99 0.81 -13.80 -4.91
CA PRO A 99 2.18 -14.08 -4.50
C PRO A 99 3.00 -12.79 -4.24
N PHE A 100 2.79 -11.75 -5.06
CA PHE A 100 3.45 -10.47 -4.91
C PHE A 100 3.11 -9.79 -3.58
N GLU A 101 1.82 -9.65 -3.27
CA GLU A 101 1.40 -8.96 -2.04
C GLU A 101 1.84 -9.73 -0.79
N LYS A 102 1.78 -11.07 -0.80
CA LYS A 102 2.30 -11.90 0.29
C LYS A 102 3.79 -11.66 0.53
N GLU A 103 4.58 -11.50 -0.54
CA GLU A 103 6.00 -11.19 -0.43
C GLU A 103 6.24 -9.74 0.03
N ALA A 104 5.48 -8.78 -0.50
CA ALA A 104 5.55 -7.38 -0.09
C ALA A 104 5.23 -7.19 1.40
N ILE A 105 4.26 -7.92 1.94
CA ILE A 105 3.92 -7.92 3.38
C ILE A 105 5.09 -8.45 4.21
N LYS A 106 5.73 -9.55 3.81
CA LYS A 106 6.92 -10.07 4.51
C LYS A 106 8.10 -9.09 4.48
N ARG A 107 8.22 -8.32 3.40
CA ARG A 107 9.26 -7.31 3.20
C ARG A 107 8.91 -5.95 3.81
N ALA A 108 7.73 -5.80 4.40
CA ALA A 108 7.27 -4.55 4.99
C ALA A 108 8.30 -4.02 6.00
N LYS A 109 8.53 -2.71 5.94
CA LYS A 109 9.45 -2.01 6.82
C LYS A 109 8.72 -1.63 8.09
N ARG A 110 9.23 -2.11 9.23
CA ARG A 110 8.76 -1.74 10.56
C ARG A 110 9.36 -0.38 10.95
N ILE A 111 8.54 0.66 10.95
CA ILE A 111 8.94 2.05 11.22
C ILE A 111 8.47 2.45 12.61
N LYS A 112 9.39 3.02 13.41
CA LYS A 112 9.06 3.58 14.72
C LYS A 112 8.46 4.98 14.54
N ILE A 113 7.26 5.20 15.04
CA ILE A 113 6.60 6.50 15.13
C ILE A 113 6.36 6.76 16.62
N ASP A 114 7.04 7.76 17.18
CA ASP A 114 6.94 8.09 18.60
C ASP A 114 7.20 6.85 19.50
N ASP A 115 6.18 6.33 20.18
CA ASP A 115 6.24 5.17 21.08
C ASP A 115 5.76 3.85 20.46
N PHE A 116 5.34 3.83 19.19
CA PHE A 116 4.75 2.66 18.53
C PHE A 116 5.44 2.34 17.20
N TYR A 117 5.10 1.17 16.65
CA TYR A 117 5.62 0.70 15.36
C TYR A 117 4.49 0.53 14.36
N LEU A 118 4.78 0.89 13.11
CA LEU A 118 3.90 0.69 11.96
C LEU A 118 4.64 -0.08 10.88
N ASN A 119 3.91 -0.96 10.19
CA ASN A 119 4.44 -1.67 9.03
C ASN A 119 4.07 -0.90 7.77
N TYR A 120 5.07 -0.44 7.03
CA TYR A 120 4.91 0.21 5.73
C TYR A 120 5.44 -0.70 4.63
N ILE A 121 4.83 -0.63 3.45
CA ILE A 121 5.40 -1.25 2.24
C ILE A 121 6.86 -0.83 2.03
N SER A 122 7.68 -1.66 1.37
CA SER A 122 9.04 -1.26 1.00
C SER A 122 9.01 -0.21 -0.13
N ALA A 123 10.13 0.50 -0.35
CA ALA A 123 10.22 1.46 -1.45
C ALA A 123 10.09 0.76 -2.81
N GLU A 124 10.73 -0.40 -2.96
CA GLU A 124 10.69 -1.22 -4.17
C GLU A 124 9.28 -1.73 -4.46
N ASP A 125 8.60 -2.27 -3.45
CA ASP A 125 7.23 -2.78 -3.60
C ASP A 125 6.23 -1.66 -3.90
N LEU A 126 6.43 -0.46 -3.33
CA LEU A 126 5.62 0.72 -3.65
C LEU A 126 5.81 1.18 -5.11
N ILE A 127 7.04 1.16 -5.62
CA ILE A 127 7.33 1.45 -7.04
C ILE A 127 6.58 0.47 -7.92
N ILE A 128 6.68 -0.84 -7.63
CA ILE A 128 6.02 -1.89 -8.42
C ILE A 128 4.50 -1.66 -8.44
N GLN A 129 3.86 -1.47 -7.27
CA GLN A 129 2.41 -1.21 -7.19
C GLN A 129 1.98 0.02 -8.01
N LYS A 130 2.78 1.08 -7.99
CA LYS A 130 2.50 2.33 -8.71
C LYS A 130 2.63 2.19 -10.21
N LEU A 131 3.65 1.47 -10.69
CA LEU A 131 3.82 1.20 -12.12
C LEU A 131 2.71 0.33 -12.67
N ILE A 132 2.26 -0.69 -11.92
CA ILE A 132 1.13 -1.53 -12.30
C ILE A 132 -0.17 -0.72 -12.36
N SER A 133 -0.39 0.17 -11.39
CA SER A 133 -1.56 1.06 -11.38
C SER A 133 -1.56 2.06 -12.54
N ASN A 134 -0.37 2.46 -13.01
CA ASN A 134 -0.12 3.32 -14.17
C ASN A 134 -0.99 4.59 -14.25
N ARG A 135 -1.40 5.15 -13.11
CA ARG A 135 -2.11 6.43 -13.09
C ARG A 135 -1.08 7.56 -13.25
N PRO A 136 -1.41 8.69 -13.90
CA PRO A 136 -0.47 9.81 -14.06
C PRO A 136 0.19 10.24 -12.75
N ARG A 137 -0.57 10.27 -11.65
CA ARG A 137 -0.05 10.60 -10.32
C ARG A 137 0.89 9.54 -9.75
N ASP A 138 0.66 8.26 -10.04
CA ASP A 138 1.54 7.18 -9.60
C ASP A 138 2.90 7.24 -10.29
N ILE A 139 2.94 7.67 -11.55
CA ILE A 139 4.20 7.92 -12.27
C ILE A 139 4.98 9.06 -11.61
N GLU A 140 4.34 10.18 -11.26
CA GLU A 140 4.99 11.26 -10.53
C GLU A 140 5.46 10.83 -9.12
N ASP A 141 4.67 10.00 -8.45
CA ASP A 141 5.05 9.43 -7.16
C ASP A 141 6.31 8.54 -7.31
N VAL A 142 6.40 7.68 -8.34
CA VAL A 142 7.61 6.86 -8.63
C VAL A 142 8.83 7.73 -8.90
N LYS A 143 8.68 8.76 -9.72
CA LYS A 143 9.71 9.76 -9.98
C LYS A 143 10.28 10.38 -8.69
N SER A 144 9.40 10.74 -7.76
CA SER A 144 9.80 11.30 -6.47
C SER A 144 10.57 10.30 -5.60
N ILE A 145 10.17 9.02 -5.63
CA ILE A 145 10.87 7.96 -4.90
C ILE A 145 12.27 7.75 -5.48
N LEU A 146 12.41 7.72 -6.80
CA LEU A 146 13.70 7.57 -7.47
C LEU A 146 14.69 8.70 -7.15
N LEU A 147 14.20 9.92 -6.95
CA LEU A 147 15.02 11.06 -6.55
C LEU A 147 15.54 10.95 -5.11
N LYS A 148 14.73 10.40 -4.20
CA LYS A 148 15.01 10.39 -2.76
C LYS A 148 15.72 9.12 -2.30
N GLN A 149 15.41 7.97 -2.91
CA GLN A 149 15.96 6.67 -2.52
C GLN A 149 17.27 6.37 -3.25
N LYS A 150 18.38 6.31 -2.50
CA LYS A 150 19.73 6.07 -3.04
C LYS A 150 20.06 4.60 -3.25
N LYS A 151 19.33 3.69 -2.61
CA LYS A 151 19.58 2.25 -2.63
C LYS A 151 18.24 1.55 -2.84
N LEU A 152 18.03 1.06 -4.06
CA LEU A 152 16.88 0.25 -4.43
C LEU A 152 17.39 -1.07 -5.00
N ASP A 153 16.74 -2.17 -4.64
CA ASP A 153 16.99 -3.46 -5.29
C ASP A 153 16.33 -3.50 -6.67
N GLU A 154 17.05 -3.01 -7.68
CA GLU A 154 16.55 -2.95 -9.05
C GLU A 154 16.32 -4.34 -9.65
N LYS A 155 17.09 -5.34 -9.23
CA LYS A 155 16.91 -6.73 -9.70
C LYS A 155 15.57 -7.27 -9.23
N TYR A 156 15.21 -7.02 -7.98
CA TYR A 156 13.91 -7.35 -7.42
C TYR A 156 12.77 -6.65 -8.17
N ILE A 157 12.88 -5.33 -8.40
CA ILE A 157 11.88 -4.56 -9.15
C ILE A 157 11.66 -5.14 -10.55
N ARG A 158 12.75 -5.35 -11.32
CA ARG A 158 12.70 -5.90 -12.68
C ARG A 158 12.05 -7.28 -12.71
N THR A 159 12.38 -8.14 -11.75
CA THR A 159 11.82 -9.51 -11.66
C THR A 159 10.30 -9.48 -11.56
N TRP A 160 9.76 -8.65 -10.67
CA TRP A 160 8.31 -8.54 -10.53
C TRP A 160 7.65 -7.86 -11.72
N LEU A 161 8.23 -6.78 -12.25
CA LEU A 161 7.67 -6.12 -13.43
C LEU A 161 7.63 -7.04 -14.65
N GLU A 162 8.63 -7.91 -14.83
CA GLU A 162 8.60 -8.92 -15.89
C GLU A 162 7.43 -9.92 -15.72
N ILE A 163 7.19 -10.38 -14.49
CA ILE A 163 6.06 -11.27 -14.16
C ILE A 163 4.73 -10.56 -14.46
N PHE A 164 4.57 -9.31 -14.01
CA PHE A 164 3.36 -8.53 -14.26
C PHE A 164 3.17 -8.20 -15.73
N SER A 165 4.25 -7.94 -16.47
CA SER A 165 4.18 -7.68 -17.90
C SER A 165 3.61 -8.84 -18.68
N LYS A 166 4.02 -10.07 -18.34
CA LYS A 166 3.48 -11.29 -18.93
C LYS A 166 2.03 -11.53 -18.51
N THR A 167 1.68 -11.20 -17.27
CA THR A 167 0.34 -11.49 -16.70
C THR A 167 -0.72 -10.50 -17.17
N LEU A 168 -0.35 -9.24 -17.38
CA LEU A 168 -1.29 -8.14 -17.68
C LEU A 168 -1.18 -7.62 -19.12
N ASP A 169 -0.34 -8.25 -19.96
CA ASP A 169 -0.11 -7.88 -21.37
C ASP A 169 0.26 -6.39 -21.55
N MET A 170 1.16 -5.89 -20.70
CA MET A 170 1.64 -4.50 -20.70
C MET A 170 3.12 -4.42 -20.35
N ASP A 171 3.90 -3.60 -21.06
CA ASP A 171 5.36 -3.53 -20.88
C ASP A 171 5.80 -2.59 -19.74
N PHE A 172 5.56 -3.00 -18.50
CA PHE A 172 6.02 -2.32 -17.29
C PHE A 172 7.55 -2.25 -17.16
N LEU A 173 8.27 -3.21 -17.75
CA LEU A 173 9.73 -3.19 -17.75
C LEU A 173 10.24 -2.01 -18.57
N LYS A 174 9.69 -1.78 -19.77
CA LYS A 174 10.00 -0.60 -20.57
C LYS A 174 9.67 0.70 -19.83
N MET A 175 8.50 0.78 -19.18
CA MET A 175 8.13 1.96 -18.38
C MET A 175 9.17 2.24 -17.28
N TRP A 176 9.65 1.20 -16.60
CA TRP A 176 10.70 1.31 -15.60
C TRP A 176 12.02 1.83 -16.19
N GLU A 177 12.45 1.31 -17.34
CA GLU A 177 13.67 1.78 -18.01
C GLU A 177 13.58 3.26 -18.43
N GLU A 178 12.45 3.68 -18.99
CA GLU A 178 12.23 5.06 -19.43
C GLU A 178 12.31 6.03 -18.25
N LEU A 179 11.70 5.67 -17.12
CA LEU A 179 11.77 6.48 -15.90
C LEU A 179 13.20 6.53 -15.37
N LYS A 180 13.90 5.39 -15.27
CA LYS A 180 15.29 5.33 -14.79
C LYS A 180 16.28 6.07 -15.69
N GLY A 181 16.10 6.01 -17.01
CA GLY A 181 16.94 6.70 -17.99
C GLY A 181 16.92 8.21 -17.76
N PHE A 182 15.75 8.78 -17.45
CA PHE A 182 15.61 10.21 -17.17
C PHE A 182 16.39 10.68 -15.92
N TYR A 183 16.55 9.83 -14.90
CA TYR A 183 17.25 10.18 -13.65
C TYR A 183 18.74 9.84 -13.64
N SER A 184 19.16 8.88 -14.46
CA SER A 184 20.59 8.60 -14.66
C SER A 184 21.31 9.76 -15.34
N ILE A 185 20.59 10.57 -16.13
CA ILE A 185 21.12 11.76 -16.82
C ILE A 185 21.21 12.98 -15.90
N LYS A 186 20.35 13.08 -14.87
CA LYS A 186 20.31 14.24 -13.95
C LYS A 186 21.22 14.11 -12.73
N SER A 187 21.90 12.98 -12.57
CA SER A 187 22.82 12.69 -11.46
C SER A 187 24.30 12.77 -11.83
N THR A 188 24.59 13.14 -13.08
CA THR A 188 25.89 13.60 -13.60
C THR A 188 25.88 15.10 -13.78
#